data_AF-A0A8K0D5B7-F1
#
_entry.id   AF-A0A8K0D5B7-F1
#
_cell.length_a   1.000
_cell.length_b   1.000
_cell.length_c   1.000
_cell.angle_alpha   90.00
_cell.angle_beta   90.00
_cell.angle_gamma   90.00
#
_symmetry.space_group_name_H-M   'P 1'
#
loop_
_entity.id
_entity.type
_entity.pdbx_description
1 polymer ?
#
loop_
_entity_poly.entity_id
_entity_poly.type
_entity_poly.pdbx_seq_one_letter_code
_entity_poly.pdbx_strand_id
1 'polypeptide(L)'
;MALWFMLILFTAITPLYGLHLIEVKEHVEIPDPQEAAKVARYVIHNSDWASLATISTLPEIKTYPFVSLESISDGPRDNSTGMLYFYLTPLDMSSLDIK
;
A
#
# COMPACT_ATOMS: atom_id res chain seq x y z
N MET A 1 13.93 -24.24 -40.22
CA MET A 1 15.04 -23.60 -39.46
C MET A 1 14.66 -22.25 -38.83
N ALA A 2 13.71 -21.48 -39.36
CA ALA A 2 13.32 -20.19 -38.76
C ALA A 2 12.41 -20.28 -37.50
N LEU A 3 11.63 -21.36 -37.35
CA LEU A 3 10.69 -21.51 -36.23
C LEU A 3 11.39 -21.73 -34.86
N TRP A 4 12.55 -22.38 -34.87
CA TRP A 4 13.34 -22.63 -33.67
C TRP A 4 14.06 -21.37 -33.16
N PHE A 5 14.36 -20.42 -34.04
CA PHE A 5 14.96 -19.12 -33.67
C PHE A 5 13.97 -18.18 -32.99
N MET A 6 12.68 -18.21 -33.36
CA MET A 6 11.65 -17.41 -32.67
C MET A 6 11.33 -17.93 -31.26
N LEU A 7 11.41 -19.26 -31.05
CA LEU A 7 11.16 -19.84 -29.72
C LEU A 7 12.25 -19.44 -28.71
N ILE A 8 13.51 -19.38 -29.15
CA ILE A 8 14.66 -18.96 -28.32
C ILE A 8 14.56 -17.48 -27.94
N LEU A 9 14.09 -16.62 -28.85
CA LEU A 9 13.83 -15.20 -28.55
C LEU A 9 12.70 -15.05 -27.50
N PHE A 10 11.65 -15.87 -27.56
CA PHE A 10 10.55 -15.79 -26.60
C PHE A 10 10.93 -16.29 -25.21
N THR A 11 11.79 -17.31 -25.11
CA THR A 11 12.29 -17.84 -23.82
C THR A 11 13.43 -17.03 -23.20
N ALA A 12 14.17 -16.25 -24.00
CA ALA A 12 15.25 -15.38 -23.50
C ALA A 12 14.75 -13.99 -23.07
N ILE A 13 13.63 -13.51 -23.65
CA ILE A 13 13.06 -12.20 -23.34
C ILE A 13 12.14 -12.25 -22.12
N THR A 14 11.42 -13.35 -21.90
CA THR A 14 10.52 -13.52 -20.74
C THR A 14 11.21 -13.45 -19.36
N PRO A 15 12.41 -14.01 -19.11
CA PRO A 15 13.08 -13.81 -17.83
C PRO A 15 13.68 -12.40 -17.67
N LEU A 16 13.92 -11.66 -18.76
CA LEU A 16 14.48 -10.31 -18.71
C LEU A 16 13.44 -9.26 -18.26
N TYR A 17 12.16 -9.48 -18.56
CA TYR A 17 11.05 -8.63 -18.08
C TYR A 17 10.31 -9.24 -16.88
N GLY A 18 10.32 -10.56 -16.72
CA GLY A 18 9.61 -11.27 -15.65
C GLY A 18 10.28 -11.23 -14.28
N LEU A 19 11.58 -10.91 -14.20
CA LEU A 19 12.31 -10.84 -12.93
C LEU A 19 12.29 -9.45 -12.28
N HIS A 20 11.81 -8.40 -12.98
CA HIS A 20 11.78 -7.05 -12.41
C HIS A 20 10.51 -6.73 -11.58
N LEU A 21 9.45 -7.54 -11.68
CA LEU A 21 8.17 -7.25 -11.03
C LEU A 21 7.94 -7.95 -9.68
N ILE A 22 8.94 -8.65 -9.15
CA ILE A 22 8.95 -8.98 -7.73
C ILE A 22 9.82 -7.93 -7.06
N GLU A 23 9.18 -6.85 -6.62
CA GLU A 23 9.82 -5.88 -5.73
C GLU A 23 10.21 -6.64 -4.45
N VAL A 24 11.47 -7.08 -4.38
CA VAL A 24 12.00 -7.75 -3.19
C VAL A 24 11.94 -6.71 -2.08
N LYS A 25 11.03 -6.90 -1.13
CA LYS A 25 10.99 -6.08 0.07
C LYS A 25 12.30 -6.35 0.82
N GLU A 26 13.24 -5.42 0.68
CA GLU A 26 14.51 -5.35 1.39
C GLU A 26 14.33 -5.74 2.86
N HIS A 27 15.31 -6.45 3.42
CA HIS A 27 15.19 -7.04 4.75
C HIS A 27 15.10 -5.93 5.81
N VAL A 28 13.88 -5.55 6.19
CA VAL A 28 13.65 -4.51 7.20
C VAL A 28 13.90 -5.10 8.59
N GLU A 29 14.81 -4.51 9.34
CA GLU A 29 15.07 -4.90 10.73
C GLU A 29 13.87 -4.51 11.61
N ILE A 30 13.32 -5.47 12.34
CA ILE A 30 12.19 -5.25 13.24
C ILE A 30 12.72 -4.51 14.50
N PRO A 31 12.17 -3.33 14.87
CA PRO A 31 12.62 -2.61 16.06
C PRO A 31 12.34 -3.37 17.36
N ASP A 32 13.06 -3.02 18.44
CA ASP A 32 12.77 -3.53 19.78
C ASP A 32 11.31 -3.17 20.16
N PRO A 33 10.47 -4.14 20.56
CA PRO A 33 9.10 -3.89 21.00
C PRO A 33 8.95 -2.83 22.11
N GLN A 34 10.00 -2.60 22.92
CA GLN A 34 10.00 -1.56 23.96
C GLN A 34 10.12 -0.15 23.39
N GLU A 35 10.62 0.01 22.16
CA GLU A 35 10.76 1.29 21.47
C GLU A 35 9.49 1.65 20.71
N ALA A 36 8.39 1.89 21.44
CA ALA A 36 7.04 2.07 20.88
C ALA A 36 6.95 3.05 19.70
N ALA A 37 7.68 4.17 19.76
CA ALA A 37 7.71 5.15 18.67
C ALA A 37 8.36 4.60 17.38
N LYS A 38 9.46 3.85 17.51
CA LYS A 38 10.11 3.20 16.36
C LYS A 38 9.24 2.08 15.79
N VAL A 39 8.60 1.29 16.65
CA VAL A 39 7.66 0.25 16.24
C VAL A 39 6.49 0.88 15.46
N ALA A 40 5.90 1.96 15.95
CA ALA A 40 4.81 2.65 15.24
C ALA A 40 5.24 3.13 13.85
N ARG A 41 6.42 3.75 13.74
CA ARG A 41 6.98 4.18 12.45
C ARG A 41 7.29 3.01 11.51
N TYR A 42 7.84 1.92 12.05
CA TYR A 42 8.07 0.69 11.30
C TYR A 42 6.76 0.12 10.75
N VAL A 43 5.71 0.02 11.58
CA VAL A 43 4.41 -0.52 11.16
C VAL A 43 3.80 0.33 10.05
N ILE A 44 3.75 1.65 10.24
CA ILE A 44 3.18 2.57 9.25
C ILE A 44 3.94 2.50 7.92
N HIS A 45 5.27 2.55 7.94
CA HIS A 45 6.06 2.53 6.72
C HIS A 45 6.00 1.20 5.96
N ASN A 46 5.75 0.10 6.67
CA ASN A 46 5.66 -1.23 6.07
C ASN A 46 4.23 -1.67 5.71
N SER A 47 3.22 -0.82 5.93
CA SER A 47 1.82 -1.10 5.64
C SER A 47 1.36 -0.36 4.39
N ASP A 48 0.82 -1.09 3.41
CA ASP A 48 0.30 -0.50 2.17
C ASP A 48 -1.18 -0.08 2.30
N TRP A 49 -1.86 -0.53 3.35
CA TRP A 49 -3.28 -0.30 3.59
C TRP A 49 -3.60 -0.22 5.08
N ALA A 50 -4.69 0.46 5.41
CA ALA A 50 -5.21 0.57 6.78
C ALA A 50 -6.74 0.62 6.80
N SER A 51 -7.31 0.27 7.96
CA SER A 51 -8.73 0.49 8.23
C SER A 51 -8.95 1.92 8.70
N LEU A 52 -9.70 2.70 7.94
CA LEU A 52 -10.07 4.08 8.26
C LEU A 52 -11.46 4.11 8.87
N ALA A 53 -11.58 4.58 10.11
CA ALA A 53 -12.86 4.74 10.78
C ALA A 53 -13.31 6.20 10.76
N THR A 54 -14.52 6.46 10.28
CA THR A 54 -15.16 7.77 10.22
C THR A 54 -16.51 7.76 10.94
N ILE A 55 -17.03 8.94 11.29
CA ILE A 55 -18.40 9.08 11.80
C ILE A 55 -19.31 9.35 10.62
N SER A 56 -20.28 8.46 10.39
CA SER A 56 -21.05 8.52 9.16
C SER A 56 -21.99 9.72 9.08
N THR A 57 -22.00 10.33 7.90
CA THR A 57 -22.91 11.41 7.48
C THR A 57 -24.10 10.90 6.69
N LEU A 58 -24.11 9.61 6.30
CA LEU A 58 -25.17 8.97 5.54
C LEU A 58 -26.49 8.95 6.35
N PRO A 59 -27.64 9.25 5.73
CA PRO A 59 -28.92 9.32 6.44
C PRO A 59 -29.27 8.04 7.23
N GLU A 60 -28.95 6.87 6.69
CA GLU A 60 -29.35 5.56 7.22
C GLU A 60 -28.57 5.16 8.48
N ILE A 61 -27.31 5.59 8.57
CA ILE A 61 -26.38 5.23 9.66
C ILE A 61 -25.73 6.45 10.29
N LYS A 62 -26.40 7.60 10.22
CA LYS A 62 -25.86 8.86 10.72
C LYS A 62 -25.39 8.72 12.16
N THR A 63 -24.21 9.26 12.48
CA THR A 63 -23.54 9.20 13.79
C THR A 63 -22.91 7.86 14.18
N TYR A 64 -23.17 6.78 13.44
CA TYR A 64 -22.51 5.50 13.69
C TYR A 64 -21.10 5.50 13.09
N PRO A 65 -20.16 4.74 13.69
CA PRO A 65 -18.86 4.53 13.08
C PRO A 65 -19.03 3.72 11.79
N PHE A 66 -18.40 4.19 10.72
CA PHE A 66 -18.22 3.46 9.48
C PHE A 66 -16.74 3.19 9.27
N VAL A 67 -16.38 2.03 8.72
CA VAL A 67 -14.99 1.64 8.49
C VAL A 67 -14.79 1.23 7.04
N SER A 68 -13.81 1.85 6.38
CA SER A 68 -13.36 1.48 5.05
C SER A 68 -11.92 0.95 5.08
N LEU A 69 -11.51 0.29 3.99
CA LEU A 69 -10.13 -0.16 3.76
C LEU A 69 -9.49 0.77 2.72
N GLU A 70 -8.49 1.52 3.15
CA GLU A 70 -7.83 2.50 2.31
C GLU A 70 -6.36 2.16 2.09
N SER A 71 -5.88 2.41 0.87
CA SER A 71 -4.45 2.40 0.61
C SER A 71 -3.79 3.61 1.27
N ILE A 72 -2.62 3.39 1.86
CA ILE A 72 -1.85 4.42 2.56
C ILE A 72 -0.41 4.46 2.07
N SER A 73 0.22 5.62 2.20
CA SER A 73 1.67 5.77 2.05
C SER A 73 2.14 6.84 3.02
N ASP A 74 3.31 6.63 3.63
CA ASP A 74 3.96 7.63 4.48
C ASP A 74 5.21 8.26 3.84
N GLY A 75 5.44 7.97 2.56
CA GLY A 75 6.61 8.39 1.79
C GLY A 75 7.12 7.27 0.86
N PRO A 76 8.14 7.57 0.03
CA PRO A 76 8.83 6.53 -0.74
C PRO A 76 9.63 5.60 0.19
N ARG A 77 10.04 4.45 -0.34
CA ARG A 77 10.72 3.36 0.37
C ARG A 77 11.95 3.77 1.17
N ASP A 78 12.69 4.76 0.69
CA ASP A 78 13.92 5.27 1.29
C ASP A 78 13.70 6.48 2.21
N ASN A 79 12.48 7.03 2.26
CA ASN A 79 12.18 8.24 3.01
C ASN A 79 10.76 8.21 3.61
N SER A 80 10.61 7.46 4.69
CA SER A 80 9.43 7.51 5.57
C SER A 80 9.32 8.87 6.28
N THR A 81 8.19 9.55 6.13
CA THR A 81 7.85 10.76 6.89
C THR A 81 7.03 10.45 8.15
N GLY A 82 6.31 9.32 8.16
CA GLY A 82 5.34 8.96 9.20
C GLY A 82 4.01 9.72 9.11
N MET A 83 3.84 10.60 8.11
CA MET A 83 2.56 11.24 7.81
C MET A 83 1.81 10.39 6.78
N LEU A 84 0.62 9.91 7.14
CA LEU A 84 -0.20 9.12 6.25
C LEU A 84 -0.85 9.98 5.16
N TYR A 85 -0.58 9.63 3.91
CA TYR A 85 -1.27 10.14 2.75
C TYR A 85 -2.30 9.12 2.28
N PHE A 86 -3.48 9.63 1.92
CA PHE A 86 -4.58 8.88 1.34
C PHE A 86 -4.89 9.47 -0.03
N TYR A 87 -5.23 8.62 -1.00
CA TYR A 87 -5.69 9.05 -2.31
C TYR A 87 -7.13 8.59 -2.51
N LEU A 88 -8.06 9.46 -2.13
CA LEU A 88 -9.49 9.12 -2.06
C LEU A 88 -10.30 9.86 -3.13
N THR A 89 -11.35 9.22 -3.60
CA THR A 89 -12.35 9.83 -4.48
C THR A 89 -13.42 10.53 -3.65
N PRO A 90 -13.97 11.70 -4.08
CA PRO A 90 -15.12 12.31 -3.43
C PRO A 90 -16.39 11.44 -3.40
N LEU A 91 -16.40 10.32 -4.13
CA LEU A 91 -17.48 9.33 -4.13
C LEU A 91 -17.32 8.26 -3.05
N ASP A 92 -16.18 8.21 -2.36
CA ASP A 92 -15.93 7.27 -1.28
C ASP A 92 -16.71 7.69 -0.02
N MET A 93 -17.20 6.71 0.74
CA MET A 93 -18.05 6.95 1.91
C MET A 93 -17.28 7.68 3.02
N SER A 94 -16.04 7.29 3.29
CA SER A 94 -15.21 7.94 4.30
C SER A 94 -14.78 9.34 3.84
N SER A 95 -14.63 9.58 2.54
CA SER A 95 -14.41 10.92 1.98
C SER A 95 -15.61 11.85 2.13
N LEU A 96 -16.82 11.32 2.01
CA LEU A 96 -18.05 12.08 2.28
C LEU A 96 -18.17 12.45 3.76
N ASP A 97 -17.73 11.57 4.66
CA ASP A 97 -17.82 11.77 6.10
C ASP A 97 -16.87 12.86 6.65
N ILE A 98 -15.68 13.01 6.06
CA ILE A 98 -14.65 13.96 6.55
C ILE A 98 -14.71 15.34 5.89
N LYS A 99 -15.74 15.59 5.08
CA LYS A 99 -15.93 16.84 4.34
C LYS A 99 -16.56 17.94 5.20
#